data_AF-A0A520C129-F1
#
_entry.id   AF-A0A520C129-F1
#
_cell.length_a   1.000
_cell.length_b   1.000
_cell.length_c   1.000
_cell.angle_alpha   90.00
_cell.angle_beta   90.00
_cell.angle_gamma   90.00
#
_symmetry.space_group_name_H-M   'P 1'
#
loop_
_entity.id
_entity.type
_entity.pdbx_description
1 polymer ?
#
loop_
_entity_poly.entity_id
_entity_poly.type
_entity_poly.pdbx_seq_one_letter_code
_entity_poly.pdbx_strand_id
1 'polypeptide(L)'
;MNKVIFRFWLINILTGIALYIIFRIVISETNHEDGDFWTWLLQILDILLNLAYSFIYLIAMAICSSAIFLNVIDKIRNNVYLSFLTFLGLPVCGVIFIAGVMITEKLLEHDEVTIFRNLLTFSIAYLLFTTLQFLLFRKKINKPDFIEVKSY
;
A
#
# COMPACT_ATOMS: atom_id res chain seq x y z
N MET A 1 -20.49 -11.12 10.52
CA MET A 1 -19.28 -11.50 9.76
C MET A 1 -18.75 -10.37 8.87
N ASN A 2 -19.60 -9.72 8.06
CA ASN A 2 -19.21 -8.57 7.23
C ASN A 2 -18.56 -7.43 8.02
N LYS A 3 -18.98 -7.19 9.27
CA LYS A 3 -18.35 -6.22 10.18
C LYS A 3 -16.86 -6.48 10.45
N VAL A 4 -16.44 -7.75 10.51
CA VAL A 4 -15.02 -8.10 10.72
C VAL A 4 -14.22 -7.76 9.46
N ILE A 5 -14.69 -8.20 8.30
CA ILE A 5 -14.04 -7.94 7.00
C ILE A 5 -13.97 -6.44 6.73
N PHE A 6 -15.07 -5.71 6.97
CA PHE A 6 -15.12 -4.25 6.85
C PHE A 6 -14.13 -3.55 7.80
N ARG A 7 -13.99 -4.03 9.05
CA ARG A 7 -12.99 -3.49 9.99
C ARG A 7 -11.57 -3.69 9.47
N PHE A 8 -11.26 -4.86 8.91
CA PHE A 8 -9.95 -5.12 8.31
C PHE A 8 -9.73 -4.26 7.05
N TRP A 9 -10.72 -4.13 6.19
CA TRP A 9 -10.67 -3.20 5.06
C TRP A 9 -10.39 -1.75 5.51
N LEU A 10 -11.11 -1.26 6.53
CA LEU A 10 -10.94 0.09 7.06
C LEU A 10 -9.53 0.31 7.61
N ILE A 11 -8.99 -0.64 8.39
CA ILE A 11 -7.61 -0.58 8.90
C ILE A 11 -6.60 -0.57 7.73
N ASN A 12 -6.88 -1.30 6.65
CA ASN A 12 -6.01 -1.34 5.48
C ASN A 12 -5.97 0.02 4.77
N ILE A 13 -7.14 0.63 4.54
CA ILE A 13 -7.27 1.98 3.99
C ILE A 13 -6.56 3.01 4.87
N LEU A 14 -6.79 2.98 6.19
CA LEU A 14 -6.15 3.90 7.12
C LEU A 14 -4.62 3.75 7.11
N THR A 15 -4.11 2.53 7.01
CA THR A 15 -2.67 2.27 6.84
C THR A 15 -2.16 2.90 5.54
N GLY A 16 -2.89 2.75 4.43
CA GLY A 16 -2.53 3.36 3.16
C GLY A 16 -2.50 4.88 3.21
N ILE A 17 -3.49 5.50 3.84
CA ILE A 17 -3.54 6.96 4.06
C ILE A 17 -2.38 7.40 4.95
N ALA A 18 -2.09 6.68 6.03
CA ALA A 18 -0.98 7.00 6.92
C ALA A 18 0.38 6.95 6.20
N LEU A 19 0.62 5.88 5.41
CA LEU A 19 1.84 5.77 4.60
C LEU A 19 1.95 6.88 3.56
N TYR A 20 0.84 7.28 2.94
CA TYR A 20 0.80 8.41 2.01
C TYR A 20 1.18 9.74 2.69
N ILE A 21 0.63 10.02 3.89
CA ILE A 21 0.96 11.23 4.64
C ILE A 21 2.45 11.24 5.01
N ILE A 22 2.99 10.12 5.50
CA ILE A 22 4.42 10.01 5.86
C ILE A 22 5.30 10.20 4.61
N PHE A 23 4.94 9.59 3.48
CA PHE A 23 5.63 9.77 2.21
C PHE A 23 5.67 11.24 1.77
N ARG A 24 4.56 11.98 1.95
CA ARG A 24 4.51 13.42 1.65
C ARG A 24 5.40 14.25 2.57
N ILE A 25 5.47 13.93 3.85
CA ILE A 25 6.38 14.60 4.80
C ILE A 25 7.83 14.40 4.36
N VAL A 26 8.22 13.16 4.07
CA VAL A 26 9.59 12.82 3.62
C VAL A 26 9.98 13.56 2.34
N ILE A 27 9.05 13.73 1.40
CA ILE A 27 9.31 14.51 0.17
C ILE A 27 9.32 16.01 0.44
N SER A 28 8.51 16.52 1.37
CA SER A 28 8.47 17.96 1.65
C SER A 28 9.73 18.51 2.33
N GLU A 29 10.56 17.63 2.91
CA GLU A 29 11.83 18.00 3.54
C GLU A 29 13.00 18.16 2.55
N THR A 30 12.79 17.98 1.24
CA THR A 30 13.82 18.29 0.24
C THR A 30 13.97 19.80 0.05
N ASN A 31 15.20 20.28 0.24
CA ASN A 31 15.58 21.68 0.37
C ASN A 31 15.01 22.61 -0.72
N HIS A 32 14.48 23.76 -0.29
CA HIS A 32 14.19 24.89 -1.15
C HIS A 32 15.48 25.72 -1.24
N GLU A 33 16.19 25.63 -2.36
CA GLU A 33 17.26 26.57 -2.67
C GLU A 33 16.66 27.84 -3.28
N ASP A 34 17.09 29.01 -2.77
CA ASP A 34 16.81 30.31 -3.36
C ASP A 34 17.42 30.35 -4.78
N GLY A 35 16.57 30.39 -5.82
CA GLY A 35 16.98 30.37 -7.22
C GLY A 35 16.16 31.30 -8.10
N ASP A 36 16.66 31.58 -9.31
CA ASP A 36 15.98 32.39 -10.32
C ASP A 36 14.58 31.84 -10.67
N PHE A 37 13.73 32.68 -11.29
CA PHE A 37 12.34 32.35 -11.66
C PHE A 37 12.19 31.00 -12.37
N TRP A 38 13.16 30.63 -13.22
CA TRP A 38 13.17 29.33 -13.91
C TRP A 38 13.36 28.15 -12.96
N THR A 39 14.26 28.27 -11.99
CA THR A 39 14.48 27.26 -10.95
C THR A 39 13.24 27.09 -10.09
N TRP A 40 12.61 28.20 -9.70
CA TRP A 40 11.35 28.18 -8.96
C TRP A 40 10.21 27.50 -9.74
N LEU A 41 10.09 27.78 -11.04
CA LEU A 41 9.08 27.14 -11.90
C LEU A 41 9.30 25.62 -12.01
N LEU A 42 10.55 25.18 -12.17
CA LEU A 42 10.90 23.76 -12.21
C LEU A 42 10.65 23.06 -10.87
N GLN A 43 10.94 23.72 -9.75
CA GLN A 43 10.62 23.21 -8.40
C GLN A 43 9.11 23.00 -8.22
N ILE A 44 8.28 23.94 -8.65
CA ILE A 44 6.81 23.78 -8.59
C ILE A 44 6.33 22.63 -9.45
N LEU A 45 6.88 22.48 -10.66
CA LEU A 45 6.50 21.39 -11.56
C LEU A 45 6.89 20.03 -10.98
N ASP A 46 8.05 19.92 -10.35
CA ASP A 46 8.50 18.72 -9.66
C ASP A 46 7.60 18.40 -8.44
N ILE A 47 7.25 19.39 -7.63
CA ILE A 47 6.28 19.21 -6.52
C ILE A 47 4.92 18.72 -7.04
N LEU A 48 4.44 19.27 -8.15
CA LEU A 48 3.15 18.90 -8.75
C LEU A 48 3.19 17.47 -9.32
N LEU A 49 4.30 17.11 -9.97
CA LEU A 49 4.52 15.77 -10.50
C LEU A 49 4.61 14.73 -9.36
N ASN A 50 5.34 15.05 -8.29
CA ASN A 50 5.42 14.24 -7.07
C ASN A 50 4.06 14.10 -6.38
N LEU A 51 3.27 15.16 -6.37
CA LEU A 51 1.90 15.11 -5.88
C LEU A 51 1.04 14.16 -6.73
N ALA A 52 1.12 14.24 -8.06
CA ALA A 52 0.39 13.34 -8.95
C ALA A 52 0.79 11.86 -8.74
N TYR A 53 2.08 11.54 -8.68
CA TYR A 53 2.55 10.18 -8.40
C TYR A 53 2.10 9.67 -7.03
N SER A 54 2.19 10.51 -6.00
CA SER A 54 1.73 10.18 -4.65
C SER A 54 0.22 9.88 -4.61
N PHE A 55 -0.57 10.62 -5.40
CA PHE A 55 -2.01 10.44 -5.47
C PHE A 55 -2.39 9.16 -6.22
N ILE A 56 -1.70 8.84 -7.32
CA ILE A 56 -1.85 7.57 -8.03
C ILE A 56 -1.55 6.39 -7.09
N TYR A 57 -0.49 6.50 -6.27
CA TYR A 57 -0.17 5.50 -5.26
C TYR A 57 -1.31 5.31 -4.26
N LEU A 58 -1.91 6.39 -3.75
CA LEU A 58 -3.06 6.31 -2.84
C LEU A 58 -4.28 5.62 -3.49
N ILE A 59 -4.58 5.92 -4.75
CA ILE A 59 -5.64 5.26 -5.52
C ILE A 59 -5.33 3.77 -5.68
N ALA A 60 -4.10 3.41 -6.04
CA ALA A 60 -3.68 2.03 -6.20
C ALA A 60 -3.84 1.24 -4.88
N MET A 61 -3.52 1.85 -3.75
CA MET A 61 -3.69 1.26 -2.42
C MET A 61 -5.16 1.06 -2.06
N ALA A 62 -6.02 2.02 -2.41
CA ALA A 62 -7.47 1.89 -2.23
C ALA A 62 -8.03 0.72 -3.05
N ILE A 63 -7.62 0.60 -4.32
CA ILE A 63 -7.97 -0.52 -5.20
C ILE A 63 -7.46 -1.84 -4.62
N CYS A 64 -6.20 -1.90 -4.16
CA CYS A 64 -5.63 -3.09 -3.53
C CYS A 64 -6.45 -3.53 -2.30
N SER A 65 -6.85 -2.58 -1.45
CA SER A 65 -7.65 -2.88 -0.26
C SER A 65 -9.01 -3.51 -0.61
N SER A 66 -9.59 -3.15 -1.77
CA SER A 66 -10.91 -3.66 -2.17
C SER A 66 -10.93 -5.18 -2.33
N ALA A 67 -9.79 -5.79 -2.67
CA ALA A 67 -9.65 -7.24 -2.76
C ALA A 67 -9.95 -7.94 -1.43
N ILE A 68 -9.78 -7.28 -0.28
CA ILE A 68 -10.10 -7.83 1.05
C ILE A 68 -11.58 -8.24 1.13
N PHE A 69 -12.49 -7.55 0.42
CA PHE A 69 -13.91 -7.91 0.38
C PHE A 69 -14.19 -9.26 -0.26
N LEU A 70 -13.26 -9.83 -1.03
CA LEU A 70 -13.40 -11.19 -1.54
C LEU A 70 -13.49 -12.23 -0.41
N ASN A 71 -13.01 -11.93 0.81
CA ASN A 71 -13.23 -12.78 1.99
C ASN A 71 -14.69 -12.83 2.48
N VAL A 72 -15.61 -12.04 1.90
CA VAL A 72 -17.05 -12.24 2.13
C VAL A 72 -17.47 -13.61 1.59
N ILE A 73 -16.82 -14.09 0.52
CA ILE A 73 -17.08 -15.40 -0.06
C ILE A 73 -16.46 -16.49 0.82
N ASP A 74 -17.30 -17.37 1.36
CA ASP A 74 -16.92 -18.46 2.26
C ASP A 74 -15.81 -19.36 1.69
N LYS A 75 -15.86 -19.69 0.40
CA LYS A 75 -14.86 -20.51 -0.30
C LYS A 75 -13.46 -19.85 -0.28
N ILE A 76 -13.41 -18.52 -0.43
CA ILE A 76 -12.16 -17.75 -0.39
C ILE A 76 -11.67 -17.64 1.05
N ARG A 77 -12.56 -17.28 1.98
CA ARG A 77 -12.22 -17.11 3.40
C ARG A 77 -11.68 -18.39 4.06
N ASN A 78 -12.32 -19.52 3.78
CA ASN A 78 -11.96 -20.79 4.42
C ASN A 78 -10.66 -21.37 3.83
N ASN A 79 -10.30 -20.98 2.61
CA ASN A 79 -9.02 -21.34 2.01
C ASN A 79 -7.93 -20.32 2.40
N VAL A 80 -6.91 -20.78 3.12
CA VAL A 80 -5.81 -19.94 3.61
C VAL A 80 -5.10 -19.22 2.45
N TYR A 81 -4.82 -19.92 1.35
CA TYR A 81 -4.09 -19.37 0.21
C TYR A 81 -4.92 -18.33 -0.55
N LEU A 82 -6.20 -18.61 -0.79
CA LEU A 82 -7.08 -17.65 -1.47
C LEU A 82 -7.28 -16.41 -0.61
N SER A 83 -7.53 -16.59 0.69
CA SER A 83 -7.63 -15.47 1.64
C SER A 83 -6.33 -14.67 1.68
N PHE A 84 -5.16 -15.30 1.70
CA PHE A 84 -3.86 -14.61 1.64
C PHE A 84 -3.71 -13.75 0.38
N LEU A 85 -4.07 -14.29 -0.79
CA LEU A 85 -4.04 -13.57 -2.07
C LEU A 85 -4.92 -12.31 -2.08
N THR A 86 -6.02 -12.28 -1.33
CA THR A 86 -6.85 -11.07 -1.22
C THR A 86 -6.18 -9.92 -0.47
N PHE A 87 -5.21 -10.21 0.41
CA PHE A 87 -4.47 -9.20 1.15
C PHE A 87 -3.17 -8.78 0.45
N LEU A 88 -2.53 -9.71 -0.27
CA LEU A 88 -1.18 -9.52 -0.81
C LEU A 88 -1.06 -9.63 -2.32
N GLY A 89 -2.02 -10.24 -3.02
CA GLY A 89 -1.93 -10.48 -4.46
C GLY A 89 -1.72 -9.19 -5.26
N LEU A 90 -2.67 -8.25 -5.17
CA LEU A 90 -2.55 -6.96 -5.87
C LEU A 90 -1.35 -6.13 -5.39
N PRO A 91 -1.10 -5.98 -4.07
CA PRO A 91 0.08 -5.26 -3.58
C PRO A 91 1.41 -5.81 -4.09
N VAL A 92 1.57 -7.14 -4.14
CA VAL A 92 2.81 -7.78 -4.63
C VAL A 92 3.00 -7.50 -6.11
N CYS A 93 1.95 -7.57 -6.94
CA CYS A 93 2.03 -7.19 -8.34
C CYS A 93 2.51 -5.74 -8.51
N GLY A 94 2.01 -4.81 -7.68
CA GLY A 94 2.45 -3.42 -7.68
C GLY A 94 3.93 -3.26 -7.34
N VAL A 95 4.42 -3.95 -6.31
CA VAL A 95 5.84 -3.92 -5.92
C VAL A 95 6.74 -4.49 -7.02
N ILE A 96 6.35 -5.61 -7.64
CA ILE A 96 7.10 -6.21 -8.75
C ILE A 96 7.17 -5.24 -9.94
N PHE A 97 6.07 -4.57 -10.26
CA PHE A 97 6.04 -3.58 -11.34
C PHE A 97 7.00 -2.41 -11.06
N ILE A 98 6.94 -1.81 -9.87
CA ILE A 98 7.83 -0.70 -9.49
C ILE A 98 9.31 -1.15 -9.52
N ALA A 99 9.62 -2.32 -8.95
CA ALA A 99 10.96 -2.86 -8.96
C ALA A 99 11.47 -3.12 -10.39
N GLY A 100 10.63 -3.65 -11.28
CA GLY A 100 10.96 -3.87 -12.69
C GLY A 100 11.28 -2.58 -13.44
N VAL A 101 10.51 -1.51 -13.20
CA VAL A 101 10.80 -0.17 -13.75
C VAL A 101 12.14 0.33 -13.24
N MET A 102 12.42 0.22 -11.93
CA MET A 102 13.68 0.68 -11.35
C MET A 102 14.91 -0.06 -11.91
N ILE A 103 14.80 -1.37 -12.16
CA ILE A 103 15.89 -2.16 -12.76
C ILE A 103 16.09 -1.75 -14.23
N THR A 104 15.01 -1.58 -14.99
CA THR A 104 15.08 -1.27 -16.43
C THR A 104 15.66 0.11 -16.69
N GLU A 105 15.25 1.10 -15.89
CA GLU A 105 15.71 2.50 -15.98
C GLU A 105 17.02 2.75 -15.21
N LYS A 106 17.68 1.70 -14.69
CA LYS A 106 18.93 1.78 -13.91
C LYS A 106 18.90 2.76 -12.73
N LEU A 107 17.70 3.01 -12.18
CA LEU A 107 17.49 3.95 -11.07
C LEU A 107 18.10 3.49 -9.75
N LEU A 108 18.61 2.25 -9.69
CA LEU A 108 19.32 1.69 -8.54
C LEU A 108 20.83 1.97 -8.58
N GLU A 109 21.39 2.41 -9.71
CA GLU A 109 22.83 2.68 -9.88
C GLU A 109 23.23 4.09 -9.40
N HIS A 110 22.25 4.98 -9.19
CA HIS A 110 22.47 6.32 -8.66
C HIS A 110 22.30 6.34 -7.13
N ASP A 111 23.27 6.92 -6.41
CA ASP A 111 23.23 7.01 -4.94
C ASP A 111 22.14 7.95 -4.40
N GLU A 112 21.59 8.81 -5.25
CA GLU A 112 20.55 9.76 -4.88
C GLU A 112 19.23 9.07 -4.51
N VAL A 113 18.58 9.56 -3.46
CA VAL A 113 17.27 9.07 -3.02
C VAL A 113 16.21 9.60 -3.96
N THR A 114 15.87 8.81 -4.98
CA THR A 114 14.81 9.15 -5.94
C THR A 114 13.42 8.89 -5.38
N ILE A 115 12.41 9.55 -5.95
CA ILE A 115 10.99 9.35 -5.62
C ILE A 115 10.59 7.88 -5.79
N PHE A 116 11.14 7.17 -6.79
CA PHE A 116 10.91 5.74 -7.01
C PHE A 116 11.47 4.86 -5.89
N ARG A 117 12.63 5.22 -5.32
CA ARG A 117 13.22 4.52 -4.18
C ARG A 117 12.36 4.69 -2.92
N ASN A 118 11.85 5.90 -2.68
CA ASN A 118 10.88 6.14 -1.60
C ASN A 118 9.59 5.35 -1.87
N LEU A 119 9.03 5.42 -3.07
CA LEU A 119 7.81 4.70 -3.45
C LEU A 119 7.94 3.19 -3.22
N LEU A 120 9.06 2.59 -3.64
CA LEU A 120 9.35 1.18 -3.41
C LEU A 120 9.43 0.86 -1.91
N THR A 121 10.12 1.71 -1.13
CA THR A 121 10.26 1.54 0.33
C THR A 121 8.89 1.54 1.03
N PHE A 122 8.04 2.52 0.72
CA PHE A 122 6.68 2.60 1.29
C PHE A 122 5.79 1.44 0.80
N SER A 123 5.98 0.96 -0.42
CA SER A 123 5.24 -0.21 -0.95
C SER A 123 5.65 -1.50 -0.23
N ILE A 124 6.94 -1.69 0.06
CA ILE A 124 7.43 -2.81 0.88
C ILE A 124 6.90 -2.71 2.30
N ALA A 125 6.92 -1.51 2.91
CA ALA A 125 6.35 -1.29 4.23
C ALA A 125 4.85 -1.67 4.25
N TYR A 126 4.10 -1.28 3.22
CA TYR A 126 2.71 -1.68 3.07
C TYR A 126 2.53 -3.21 2.98
N LEU A 127 3.37 -3.93 2.21
CA LEU A 127 3.33 -5.39 2.17
C LEU A 127 3.51 -6.03 3.54
N LEU A 128 4.41 -5.49 4.37
CA LEU A 128 4.59 -5.97 5.74
C LEU A 128 3.33 -5.76 6.57
N PHE A 129 2.72 -4.58 6.51
CA PHE A 129 1.47 -4.30 7.21
C PHE A 129 0.32 -5.18 6.73
N THR A 130 0.15 -5.39 5.42
CA THR A 130 -0.92 -6.25 4.88
C THR A 130 -0.71 -7.71 5.25
N THR A 131 0.54 -8.17 5.32
CA THR A 131 0.89 -9.51 5.83
C THR A 131 0.51 -9.67 7.29
N LEU A 132 0.92 -8.73 8.16
CA LEU A 132 0.54 -8.74 9.58
C LEU A 132 -0.98 -8.71 9.75
N GLN A 133 -1.64 -7.90 8.94
CA GLN A 133 -3.09 -7.76 8.95
C GLN A 133 -3.79 -9.08 8.57
N PHE A 134 -3.29 -9.79 7.56
CA PHE A 134 -3.77 -11.13 7.20
C PHE A 134 -3.60 -12.12 8.36
N LEU A 135 -2.44 -12.14 9.02
CA LEU A 135 -2.20 -13.02 10.17
C LEU A 135 -3.17 -12.75 11.32
N LEU A 136 -3.45 -11.47 11.61
CA LEU A 136 -4.45 -11.08 12.60
C LEU A 136 -5.88 -11.47 12.17
N PHE A 137 -6.20 -11.33 10.88
CA PHE A 137 -7.47 -11.77 10.31
C PHE A 137 -7.66 -13.28 10.52
N ARG A 138 -6.66 -14.10 10.20
CA ARG A 138 -6.67 -15.56 10.43
C ARG A 138 -6.86 -15.93 11.89
N LYS A 139 -6.12 -15.27 12.79
CA LYS A 139 -6.29 -15.49 14.24
C LYS A 139 -7.71 -15.15 14.70
N LYS A 140 -8.33 -14.12 14.13
CA LYS A 140 -9.68 -13.69 14.53
C LYS A 140 -10.78 -14.64 14.05
N ILE A 141 -10.67 -15.17 12.83
CA ILE A 141 -11.68 -16.09 12.26
C ILE A 141 -11.54 -17.54 12.76
N ASN A 142 -10.35 -17.93 13.24
CA ASN A 142 -10.10 -19.26 13.79
C ASN A 142 -10.36 -19.34 15.33
N LYS A 143 -10.81 -18.26 15.99
CA LYS A 143 -11.15 -18.30 17.42
C LYS A 143 -12.44 -19.11 17.66
N PRO A 144 -12.52 -19.91 18.75
CA PRO A 144 -13.64 -20.81 19.03
C PRO A 144 -15.00 -20.10 19.16
N ASP A 145 -15.07 -18.85 19.62
CA ASP A 145 -16.31 -18.05 19.68
C ASP A 145 -17.01 -17.87 18.30
N PHE A 146 -16.30 -18.09 17.20
CA PHE A 146 -16.86 -18.03 15.83
C PHE A 146 -17.23 -19.40 15.24
N ILE A 147 -16.86 -20.50 15.91
CA ILE A 147 -17.18 -21.86 15.47
C ILE A 147 -18.57 -22.27 15.97
N GLU A 148 -18.99 -21.84 17.16
CA GLU A 148 -20.32 -22.15 17.73
C GLU A 148 -21.50 -21.53 16.94
N VAL A 149 -21.28 -20.43 16.22
CA VAL A 149 -22.36 -19.80 15.41
C VAL A 149 -22.64 -20.58 14.11
N LYS A 150 -21.86 -21.62 13.80
CA LYS A 150 -22.08 -22.48 12.63
C LYS A 150 -22.85 -23.78 12.93
N SER A 151 -23.25 -24.00 14.18
CA SER A 151 -23.95 -25.22 14.60
C SER A 151 -25.34 -24.96 15.16
N TYR A 152 -26.20 -24.25 14.43
CA TYR A 152 -27.66 -24.30 14.62
C TYR A 152 -28.36 -24.06 13.29
#